data_AF-A0AAU3UZV6-F1
#
_entry.id   AF-A0AAU3UZV6-F1
#
_cell.length_a   1.000
_cell.length_b   1.000
_cell.length_c   1.000
_cell.angle_alpha   90.00
_cell.angle_beta   90.00
_cell.angle_gamma   90.00
#
_symmetry.space_group_name_H-M   'P 1'
#
loop_
_entity.id
_entity.type
_entity.pdbx_description
1 polymer ?
#
loop_
_entity_poly.entity_id
_entity_poly.type
_entity_poly.pdbx_seq_one_letter_code
_entity_poly.pdbx_strand_id
1 'polypeptide(L)'
;MPYTGPDWPEFRQGDRLHVHRVFDPPHQPSGSRLAQWSGVMVSETSRYGFSLRIDDSDGGGQRFHAWDPGPSCHQTITRIPH
;
A
#
# COMPACT_ATOMS: atom_id res chain seq x y z
N MET A 1 -11.89 18.13 13.52
CA MET A 1 -11.16 17.17 14.38
C MET A 1 -9.87 16.82 13.65
N PRO A 2 -8.67 16.99 14.24
CA PRO A 2 -7.45 16.44 13.63
C PRO A 2 -7.57 14.91 13.65
N TYR A 3 -7.34 14.29 12.50
CA TYR A 3 -7.39 12.84 12.32
C TYR A 3 -6.28 12.16 13.15
N THR A 4 -6.67 11.34 14.12
CA THR A 4 -5.80 10.48 14.95
C THR A 4 -5.84 9.05 14.41
N GLY A 5 -5.52 8.86 13.13
CA GLY A 5 -5.20 7.52 12.65
C GLY A 5 -4.10 6.93 13.52
N PRO A 6 -4.02 5.60 13.68
CA PRO A 6 -2.95 5.00 14.45
C PRO A 6 -1.63 5.57 13.96
N ASP A 7 -0.79 6.04 14.90
CA ASP A 7 0.62 6.18 14.61
C ASP A 7 1.00 4.83 14.02
N TRP A 8 1.41 4.76 12.76
CA TRP A 8 1.93 3.54 12.15
C TRP A 8 3.48 3.60 12.22
N PRO A 9 4.11 3.64 13.41
CA PRO A 9 5.57 3.69 13.55
C PRO A 9 6.21 2.34 13.20
N GLU A 10 5.41 1.33 12.86
CA GLU A 10 5.84 -0.03 12.63
C GLU A 10 6.59 -0.18 11.30
N PHE A 11 6.27 0.62 10.28
CA PHE A 11 6.91 0.54 8.97
C PHE A 11 7.89 1.69 8.73
N ARG A 12 9.03 1.38 8.10
CA ARG A 12 10.14 2.29 7.86
C ARG A 12 10.60 2.19 6.41
N GLN A 13 11.22 3.26 5.92
CA GLN A 13 11.93 3.23 4.65
C GLN A 13 12.96 2.09 4.66
N GLY A 14 13.02 1.33 3.55
CA GLY A 14 13.84 0.14 3.42
C GLY A 14 13.13 -1.16 3.76
N ASP A 15 11.99 -1.11 4.46
CA ASP A 15 11.20 -2.31 4.73
C ASP A 15 10.69 -2.93 3.44
N ARG A 16 10.76 -4.26 3.36
CA ARG A 16 10.07 -5.02 2.33
C ARG A 16 8.64 -5.31 2.78
N LEU A 17 7.68 -4.87 1.98
CA LEU A 17 6.26 -4.95 2.29
C LEU A 17 5.50 -5.69 1.20
N HIS A 18 4.48 -6.42 1.63
CA HIS A 18 3.42 -6.94 0.77
C HIS A 18 2.14 -6.16 1.04
N VAL A 19 1.58 -5.56 -0.01
CA VAL A 19 0.33 -4.79 0.03
C VAL A 19 -0.73 -5.58 -0.69
N HIS A 20 -1.83 -5.88 0.02
CA HIS A 20 -2.98 -6.58 -0.50
C HIS A 20 -4.22 -5.68 -0.41
N ARG A 21 -4.93 -5.51 -1.54
CA ARG A 21 -6.18 -4.76 -1.62
C ARG A 21 -7.32 -5.60 -2.16
N VAL A 22 -8.48 -5.46 -1.54
CA VAL A 22 -9.75 -6.04 -1.97
C VAL A 22 -10.76 -4.92 -2.14
N PHE A 23 -11.38 -4.81 -3.32
CA PHE A 23 -12.31 -3.73 -3.67
C PHE A 23 -13.77 -4.19 -3.66
N ASP A 24 -14.67 -3.31 -3.19
CA ASP A 24 -16.13 -3.50 -3.22
C ASP A 24 -16.86 -2.18 -3.54
N PRO A 25 -17.68 -2.10 -4.61
CA PRO A 25 -17.81 -3.04 -5.74
C PRO A 25 -16.51 -3.09 -6.57
N PRO A 26 -16.37 -4.01 -7.56
CA PRO A 26 -15.18 -4.03 -8.43
C PRO A 26 -14.90 -2.65 -9.01
N HIS A 27 -13.65 -2.20 -8.88
CA HIS A 27 -13.18 -0.93 -9.41
C HIS A 27 -13.20 -1.05 -10.94
N GLN A 28 -14.29 -0.62 -11.57
CA GLN A 28 -14.63 -0.70 -13.00
C GLN A 28 -15.27 -2.03 -13.46
N PRO A 29 -16.08 -2.01 -14.54
CA PRO A 29 -16.78 -3.19 -15.07
C PRO A 29 -15.88 -4.37 -15.47
N SER A 30 -14.57 -4.13 -15.64
CA SER A 30 -13.55 -5.10 -16.04
C SER A 30 -12.40 -5.23 -15.02
N GLY A 31 -12.49 -4.57 -13.87
CA GLY A 31 -11.41 -4.52 -12.89
C GLY A 31 -11.36 -5.74 -11.97
N SER A 32 -10.15 -6.25 -11.73
CA SER A 32 -9.90 -7.29 -10.72
C SER A 32 -10.38 -6.81 -9.35
N ARG A 33 -11.17 -7.64 -8.67
CA ARG A 33 -11.61 -7.43 -7.26
C ARG A 33 -10.42 -7.35 -6.29
N LEU A 34 -9.27 -7.88 -6.69
CA LEU A 34 -8.09 -8.04 -5.87
C LEU A 34 -6.87 -7.49 -6.60
N ALA A 35 -6.03 -6.77 -5.86
CA ALA A 35 -4.75 -6.29 -6.33
C ALA A 35 -3.69 -6.48 -5.24
N GLN A 36 -2.50 -6.93 -5.65
CA GLN A 36 -1.41 -7.26 -4.75
C GLN A 36 -0.09 -6.71 -5.30
N TRP A 37 0.77 -6.23 -4.42
CA TRP A 37 2.10 -5.74 -4.77
C TRP A 37 3.09 -6.08 -3.66
N SER A 38 4.28 -6.52 -4.06
CA SER A 38 5.43 -6.66 -3.16
C SER A 38 6.51 -5.67 -3.58
N GLY A 39 7.20 -5.10 -2.61
CA GLY A 39 8.26 -4.15 -2.91
C GLY A 39 8.97 -3.61 -1.67
N VAL A 40 9.83 -2.65 -1.91
CA VAL A 40 10.57 -1.94 -0.85
C VAL A 40 9.96 -0.56 -0.64
N MET A 41 9.71 -0.19 0.60
CA MET A 41 9.30 1.16 0.94
C MET A 41 10.45 2.13 0.66
N VAL A 42 10.25 3.08 -0.26
CA VAL A 42 11.34 3.97 -0.74
C VAL A 42 11.25 5.41 -0.26
N SER A 43 10.12 5.83 0.32
CA SER A 43 9.95 7.15 0.94
C SER A 43 9.64 7.02 2.41
N GLU A 44 9.96 8.04 3.20
CA GLU A 44 9.44 8.16 4.56
C GLU A 44 7.91 8.11 4.56
N THR A 45 7.36 7.49 5.60
CA THR A 45 5.93 7.39 5.82
C THR A 45 5.35 8.79 6.02
N SER A 46 4.38 9.16 5.20
CA SER A 46 3.63 10.39 5.40
C SER A 46 2.36 10.09 6.21
N ARG A 47 1.72 11.14 6.73
CA ARG A 47 0.39 11.00 7.36
C ARG A 47 -0.68 10.43 6.42
N TYR A 48 -0.45 10.46 5.11
CA TYR A 48 -1.40 10.00 4.09
C TYR A 48 -1.14 8.59 3.59
N GLY A 49 0.11 8.13 3.64
CA GLY A 49 0.52 6.89 3.00
C GLY A 49 2.03 6.78 2.83
N PHE A 50 2.44 5.86 1.97
CA PHE A 50 3.84 5.53 1.70
C PHE A 50 4.06 5.24 0.22
N SER A 51 5.31 5.32 -0.22
CA SER A 51 5.71 4.89 -1.57
C SER A 51 6.39 3.53 -1.54
N LEU A 52 5.93 2.63 -2.41
CA LEU A 52 6.48 1.30 -2.60
C LEU A 52 7.14 1.23 -3.99
N ARG A 53 8.41 0.83 -4.05
CA ARG A 53 9.04 0.42 -5.30
C ARG A 53 8.79 -1.07 -5.50
N ILE A 54 8.00 -1.40 -6.52
CA ILE A 54 7.47 -2.75 -6.75
C ILE A 54 8.55 -3.63 -7.40
N ASP A 55 8.72 -4.85 -6.87
CA ASP A 55 9.75 -5.80 -7.33
C ASP A 55 9.49 -6.32 -8.75
N ASP A 56 8.26 -6.67 -9.08
CA ASP A 56 7.85 -7.24 -10.38
C ASP A 56 7.70 -6.21 -11.51
N SER A 57 8.05 -4.94 -11.26
CA SER A 57 8.01 -3.93 -12.32
C SER A 57 9.35 -3.93 -13.06
N ASP A 58 9.34 -4.40 -14.31
CA ASP A 58 10.47 -4.39 -15.27
C ASP A 58 11.11 -2.99 -15.52
N GLY A 59 10.65 -1.95 -14.83
CA GLY A 59 11.21 -0.59 -14.88
C GLY A 59 11.27 0.12 -13.52
N GLY A 60 11.17 -0.60 -12.39
CA GLY A 60 11.28 0.00 -11.07
C GLY A 60 10.09 0.89 -10.68
N GLY A 61 8.88 0.55 -11.12
CA GLY A 61 7.67 1.32 -10.87
C GLY A 61 7.44 1.61 -9.38
N GLN A 62 7.52 2.89 -9.02
CA GLN A 62 7.14 3.38 -7.70
C GLN A 62 5.64 3.69 -7.70
N ARG A 63 4.92 3.20 -6.70
CA ARG A 63 3.50 3.53 -6.48
C ARG A 63 3.27 4.05 -5.08
N PHE A 64 2.40 5.06 -4.99
CA PHE A 64 1.94 5.57 -3.70
C PHE A 64 0.73 4.76 -3.21
N HIS A 65 0.75 4.38 -1.94
CA HIS A 65 -0.31 3.66 -1.26
C HIS A 65 -0.77 4.46 -0.05
N ALA A 66 -2.04 4.89 -0.06
CA ALA A 66 -2.66 5.52 1.09
C ALA A 66 -2.80 4.52 2.25
N TRP A 67 -2.65 4.99 3.50
CA TRP A 67 -2.92 4.17 4.69
C TRP A 67 -4.40 3.82 4.79
N ASP A 68 -5.26 4.81 4.52
CA ASP A 68 -6.70 4.66 4.39
C ASP A 68 -7.08 4.78 2.91
N PRO A 69 -7.32 3.65 2.20
CA PRO A 69 -7.64 3.65 0.79
C PRO A 69 -9.11 4.03 0.49
N GLY A 70 -9.90 4.33 1.52
CA GLY A 70 -11.32 4.66 1.39
C GLY A 70 -12.27 3.47 1.60
N PRO A 71 -13.58 3.74 1.69
CA PRO A 71 -14.59 2.79 2.19
C PRO A 71 -14.85 1.58 1.28
N SER A 72 -14.50 1.69 0.00
CA SER A 72 -14.66 0.63 -1.00
C SER A 72 -13.43 -0.27 -1.14
N CYS A 73 -12.41 -0.07 -0.30
CA CYS A 73 -11.16 -0.81 -0.39
C CYS A 73 -10.73 -1.30 0.98
N HIS A 74 -10.65 -2.61 1.14
CA HIS A 74 -9.95 -3.19 2.28
C HIS A 74 -8.48 -3.37 1.93
N GLN A 75 -7.57 -2.81 2.73
CA GLN A 75 -6.13 -2.92 2.52
C GLN A 75 -5.46 -3.59 3.73
N THR A 76 -4.60 -4.56 3.43
CA THR A 76 -3.69 -5.19 4.40
C THR A 76 -2.26 -4.95 3.96
N ILE A 77 -1.40 -4.55 4.90
CA ILE A 77 0.03 -4.32 4.65
C ILE A 77 0.81 -5.18 5.62
N THR A 78 1.68 -6.03 5.08
CA THR A 78 2.46 -6.99 5.87
C THR A 78 3.94 -6.80 5.56
N ARG A 79 4.78 -6.69 6.60
CA ARG A 79 6.23 -6.76 6.41
C ARG A 79 6.62 -8.19 6.08
N ILE A 80 7.44 -8.38 5.04
CA ILE A 80 7.94 -9.69 4.64
C ILE A 80 9.46 -9.79 4.86
N PRO A 81 10.01 -10.98 5.13
CA PRO A 81 11.44 -11.19 5.26
C PRO A 81 12.19 -10.79 3.98
N HIS A 82 13.43 -10.36 4.15
CA HIS A 82 14.36 -10.14 3.05
C HIS A 82 14.86 -11.46 2.46
#